data_AF-A0AAV7BN92-F1
#
_entry.id   AF-A0AAV7BN92-F1
#
_cell.length_a   1.000
_cell.length_b   1.000
_cell.length_c   1.000
_cell.angle_alpha   90.00
_cell.angle_beta   90.00
_cell.angle_gamma   90.00
#
_symmetry.space_group_name_H-M   'P 1'
#
loop_
_entity.id
_entity.type
_entity.pdbx_description
1 polymer ?
#
loop_
_entity_poly.entity_id
_entity_poly.type
_entity_poly.pdbx_seq_one_letter_code
_entity_poly.pdbx_strand_id
1 'polypeptide(L)'
;MICVALIVLPIQFEQLVFLWMERQKSGGNYSRYRAQTEKHVVLCVSSLKIDLLMDFLNEFYAHPRLQDHYVVLLCPTEMDLPVRRVLQIPLWSQRVIYLQGSALKDQDLMRAKIDDAEACFILSNRFETDRIAADHQTILRAWAVKDFAPNCPLYVQILKPENKFHIKFADHVVCEEEFKYAMLALNCVCPATSTLITLLIHTSRGQATTTDSFRQRPSPWQALSRDNPTSPDQWQRSYSRCSANEIYHIRLSESKFFGEYEGKSFTYSSFHAHKKYGVCLIGVCREDKANILLNPGPSHIMSSSDTCFYINISKEENSAFSFKEHENMQRSGEAKSAYHGLTRLPVHSIIASMGTVAIDLQGSRSPEHTDGNMLSPPADPTHKRKHSIDPVPDLIDGDTNTTFDLLSDQSEDETSQSDDELGSYNDWVKGYPSNTPYIGSSPTLCHLLQQKSPYCCLRLDKSCHHFPYEDARAYGFRSALVIVSAESAGNGLYNFIVPLRAYYRAKKELSPIILLLENP
;
A
#
# COMPACT_ATOMS: atom_id res chain seq x y z
N MET A 1 59.54 -7.16 -39.97
CA MET A 1 58.82 -6.12 -39.20
C MET A 1 57.37 -5.98 -39.63
N ILE A 2 57.09 -5.63 -40.90
CA ILE A 2 55.70 -5.42 -41.38
C ILE A 2 54.82 -6.67 -41.24
N CYS A 3 55.29 -7.85 -41.66
CA CYS A 3 54.51 -9.10 -41.54
C CYS A 3 54.20 -9.49 -40.09
N VAL A 4 55.14 -9.23 -39.17
CA VAL A 4 54.94 -9.49 -37.73
C VAL A 4 53.92 -8.51 -37.16
N ALA A 5 54.00 -7.23 -37.53
CA ALA A 5 53.06 -6.21 -37.09
C ALA A 5 51.63 -6.49 -37.56
N LEU A 6 51.43 -6.95 -38.80
CA LEU A 6 50.11 -7.30 -39.33
C LEU A 6 49.45 -8.51 -38.64
N ILE A 7 50.24 -9.39 -38.01
CA ILE A 7 49.71 -10.53 -37.25
C ILE A 7 49.49 -10.13 -35.78
N VAL A 8 50.48 -9.46 -35.16
CA VAL A 8 50.48 -9.18 -33.73
C VAL A 8 49.56 -8.01 -33.38
N LEU A 9 49.55 -6.93 -34.15
CA LEU A 9 48.77 -5.74 -33.80
C LEU A 9 47.26 -6.01 -33.74
N PRO A 10 46.62 -6.67 -34.73
CA PRO A 10 45.18 -6.94 -34.65
C PRO A 10 44.80 -7.77 -33.42
N ILE A 11 45.58 -8.81 -33.10
CA ILE A 11 45.32 -9.67 -31.92
C ILE A 11 45.45 -8.86 -30.63
N GLN A 12 46.50 -8.04 -30.50
CA GLN A 12 46.70 -7.21 -29.32
C GLN A 12 45.60 -6.13 -29.19
N PHE A 13 45.15 -5.54 -30.31
CA PHE A 13 44.06 -4.58 -30.31
C PHE A 13 42.73 -5.21 -29.94
N GLU A 14 42.39 -6.38 -30.49
CA GLU A 14 41.17 -7.10 -30.13
C GLU A 14 41.17 -7.49 -28.65
N GLN A 15 42.29 -7.98 -28.12
CA GLN A 15 42.43 -8.29 -26.69
C GLN A 15 42.30 -7.04 -25.82
N LEU A 16 42.90 -5.92 -26.22
CA LEU A 16 42.80 -4.66 -25.48
C LEU A 16 41.37 -4.11 -25.50
N VAL A 17 40.71 -4.13 -26.67
CA VAL A 17 39.32 -3.68 -26.82
C VAL A 17 38.38 -4.58 -26.02
N PHE A 18 38.59 -5.90 -26.04
CA PHE A 18 37.84 -6.85 -25.24
C PHE A 18 37.96 -6.55 -23.74
N LEU A 19 39.19 -6.42 -23.22
CA LEU A 19 39.43 -6.10 -21.81
C LEU A 19 38.85 -4.72 -21.43
N TRP A 20 38.93 -3.74 -22.32
CA TRP A 20 38.37 -2.42 -22.09
C TRP A 20 36.83 -2.44 -22.06
N MET A 21 36.20 -3.16 -22.99
CA MET A 21 34.75 -3.34 -23.00
C MET A 21 34.26 -4.15 -21.80
N GLU A 22 34.94 -5.21 -21.41
CA GLU A 22 34.60 -6.04 -20.25
C GLU A 22 34.72 -5.24 -18.95
N ARG A 23 35.74 -4.37 -18.83
CA ARG A 23 35.86 -3.42 -17.71
C ARG A 23 34.72 -2.39 -17.67
N GLN A 24 34.23 -1.94 -18.83
CA GLN A 24 33.06 -1.05 -18.87
C GLN A 24 31.77 -1.76 -18.49
N LYS A 25 31.59 -3.00 -18.96
CA LYS A 25 30.40 -3.83 -18.64
C LYS A 25 30.35 -4.22 -17.17
N SER A 26 31.50 -4.64 -16.62
CA SER A 26 31.60 -5.03 -15.22
C SER A 26 31.39 -3.87 -14.26
N GLY A 27 31.46 -2.62 -14.73
CA GLY A 27 31.35 -1.43 -13.88
C GLY A 27 32.67 -1.19 -13.14
N GLY A 28 33.08 0.07 -13.03
CA GLY A 28 34.33 0.44 -12.36
C GLY A 28 34.29 0.23 -10.84
N ASN A 29 35.16 0.91 -10.09
CA ASN A 29 35.10 0.92 -8.64
C ASN A 29 34.38 2.19 -8.18
N TYR A 30 33.60 2.11 -7.11
CA TYR A 30 33.15 3.32 -6.44
C TYR A 30 34.35 3.98 -5.76
N SER A 31 34.60 5.25 -6.10
CA SER A 31 35.82 5.95 -5.68
C SER A 31 35.83 6.16 -4.17
N ARG A 32 36.96 5.86 -3.52
CA ARG A 32 37.12 6.08 -2.07
C ARG A 32 36.98 7.55 -1.69
N TYR A 33 37.50 8.46 -2.50
CA TYR A 33 37.34 9.89 -2.26
C TYR A 33 35.86 10.27 -2.26
N ARG A 34 35.10 9.73 -3.22
CA ARG A 34 33.67 9.98 -3.35
C ARG A 34 32.89 9.44 -2.14
N ALA A 35 33.18 8.21 -1.72
CA ALA A 35 32.54 7.58 -0.55
C ALA A 35 32.76 8.38 0.75
N GLN A 36 33.85 9.13 0.86
CA GLN A 36 34.15 9.93 2.05
C GLN A 36 33.55 11.33 2.01
N THR A 37 33.35 11.89 0.81
CA THR A 37 32.84 13.26 0.64
C THR A 37 31.33 13.31 0.41
N GLU A 38 30.79 12.30 -0.25
CA GLU A 38 29.40 12.22 -0.70
C GLU A 38 28.71 11.03 -0.04
N LYS A 39 27.40 11.14 0.19
CA LYS A 39 26.61 10.08 0.79
C LYS A 39 26.16 9.10 -0.29
N HIS A 40 26.29 7.81 -0.03
CA HIS A 40 25.80 6.77 -0.94
C HIS A 40 25.02 5.68 -0.24
N VAL A 41 24.18 5.04 -1.04
CA VAL A 41 23.34 3.92 -0.67
C VAL A 41 23.64 2.77 -1.63
N VAL A 42 23.70 1.55 -1.11
CA VAL A 42 23.95 0.35 -1.90
C VAL A 42 22.66 -0.43 -2.08
N LEU A 43 22.31 -0.78 -3.32
CA LEU A 43 21.17 -1.63 -3.65
C LEU A 43 21.67 -2.97 -4.24
N CYS A 44 21.50 -4.05 -3.49
CA CYS A 44 21.86 -5.41 -3.87
C CYS A 44 20.64 -6.17 -4.42
N VAL A 45 20.76 -6.67 -5.65
CA VAL A 45 19.70 -7.42 -6.34
C VAL A 45 20.26 -8.62 -7.09
N SER A 46 19.44 -9.66 -7.30
CA SER A 46 19.84 -10.83 -8.12
C SER A 46 19.84 -10.52 -9.62
N SER A 47 18.79 -9.85 -10.07
CA SER A 47 18.56 -9.44 -11.45
C SER A 47 17.77 -8.13 -11.43
N LEU A 48 18.22 -7.16 -12.22
CA LEU A 48 17.65 -5.81 -12.21
C LEU A 48 16.71 -5.62 -13.40
N LYS A 49 15.42 -5.48 -13.12
CA LYS A 49 14.39 -5.13 -14.11
C LYS A 49 14.12 -3.63 -14.11
N ILE A 50 13.58 -3.13 -15.22
CA ILE A 50 13.21 -1.71 -15.38
C ILE A 50 12.20 -1.30 -14.31
N ASP A 51 11.14 -2.08 -14.12
CA ASP A 51 10.04 -1.72 -13.21
C ASP A 51 10.56 -1.51 -11.79
N LEU A 52 11.36 -2.47 -11.29
CA LEU A 52 11.98 -2.38 -9.97
C LEU A 52 12.89 -1.16 -9.84
N LEU A 53 13.73 -0.91 -10.86
CA LEU A 53 14.67 0.21 -10.85
C LEU A 53 13.93 1.55 -10.87
N MET A 54 12.95 1.70 -11.75
CA MET A 54 12.20 2.94 -11.91
C MET A 54 11.39 3.25 -10.65
N ASP A 55 10.68 2.27 -10.12
CA ASP A 55 9.91 2.44 -8.88
C ASP A 55 10.83 2.85 -7.72
N PHE A 56 11.98 2.18 -7.57
CA PHE A 56 12.95 2.51 -6.54
C PHE A 56 13.54 3.92 -6.72
N LEU A 57 14.03 4.26 -7.91
CA LEU A 57 14.65 5.57 -8.15
C LEU A 57 13.65 6.72 -8.02
N ASN A 58 12.43 6.54 -8.53
CA ASN A 58 11.38 7.55 -8.43
C ASN A 58 11.01 7.80 -6.97
N GLU A 59 10.81 6.74 -6.19
CA GLU A 59 10.47 6.84 -4.77
C GLU A 59 11.63 7.43 -3.95
N PHE A 60 12.86 6.94 -4.18
CA PHE A 60 14.05 7.36 -3.44
C PHE A 60 14.36 8.85 -3.65
N TYR A 61 14.30 9.34 -4.90
CA TYR A 61 14.60 10.75 -5.21
C TYR A 61 13.39 11.70 -5.07
N ALA A 62 12.20 11.19 -4.78
CA ALA A 62 11.02 12.04 -4.51
C ALA A 62 11.25 12.92 -3.27
N HIS A 63 11.98 12.40 -2.28
CA HIS A 63 12.26 13.10 -1.04
C HIS A 63 13.40 14.13 -1.20
N PRO A 64 13.21 15.41 -0.82
CA PRO A 64 14.20 16.47 -1.02
C PRO A 64 15.57 16.19 -0.36
N ARG A 65 15.59 15.56 0.82
CA ARG A 65 16.83 15.28 1.57
C ARG A 65 17.67 14.16 0.94
N LEU A 66 17.10 13.37 0.04
CA LEU A 66 17.76 12.23 -0.60
C LEU A 66 18.28 12.55 -2.02
N GLN A 67 18.08 13.79 -2.49
CA GLN A 67 18.43 14.18 -3.86
C GLN A 67 19.95 14.22 -4.14
N ASP A 68 20.75 14.41 -3.10
CA ASP A 68 22.20 14.50 -3.16
C ASP A 68 22.90 13.15 -2.93
N HIS A 69 22.13 12.08 -2.69
CA HIS A 69 22.66 10.74 -2.48
C HIS A 69 23.00 10.03 -3.79
N TYR A 70 24.06 9.24 -3.76
CA TYR A 70 24.42 8.33 -4.84
C TYR A 70 23.81 6.95 -4.61
N VAL A 71 23.29 6.34 -5.66
CA VAL A 71 22.75 4.98 -5.62
C VAL A 71 23.72 4.04 -6.34
N VAL A 72 24.35 3.14 -5.59
CA VAL A 72 25.27 2.12 -6.10
C VAL A 72 24.49 0.80 -6.26
N LEU A 73 24.29 0.36 -7.50
CA LEU A 73 23.62 -0.89 -7.82
C LEU A 73 24.64 -2.03 -7.85
N LEU A 74 24.45 -3.07 -7.04
CA LEU A 74 25.29 -4.27 -7.03
C LEU A 74 24.47 -5.47 -7.52
N CYS A 75 24.81 -5.98 -8.72
CA CYS A 75 24.07 -7.06 -9.38
C CYS A 75 25.03 -8.07 -10.03
N PRO A 76 24.84 -9.39 -9.86
CA PRO A 76 25.75 -10.38 -10.43
C PRO A 76 25.57 -10.55 -11.95
N THR A 77 24.36 -10.35 -12.46
CA THR A 77 24.04 -10.45 -13.89
C THR A 77 24.41 -9.16 -14.62
N GLU A 78 24.84 -9.25 -15.89
CA GLU A 78 25.10 -8.08 -16.74
C GLU A 78 23.86 -7.17 -16.86
N MET A 79 24.10 -5.91 -17.23
CA MET A 79 23.06 -4.90 -17.38
C MET A 79 22.23 -5.13 -18.64
N ASP A 80 20.93 -5.29 -18.45
CA ASP A 80 19.96 -5.38 -19.55
C ASP A 80 19.96 -4.10 -20.41
N LEU A 81 19.77 -4.25 -21.73
CA LEU A 81 19.68 -3.15 -22.69
C LEU A 81 18.74 -2.01 -22.26
N PRO A 82 17.49 -2.28 -21.80
CA PRO A 82 16.63 -1.19 -21.36
C PRO A 82 17.12 -0.49 -20.09
N VAL A 83 17.67 -1.21 -19.12
CA VAL A 83 18.28 -0.61 -17.92
C VAL A 83 19.44 0.30 -18.32
N ARG A 84 20.25 -0.12 -19.29
CA ARG A 84 21.34 0.70 -19.83
C ARG A 84 20.86 2.02 -20.43
N ARG A 85 19.72 2.02 -21.13
CA ARG A 85 19.13 3.25 -21.67
C ARG A 85 18.65 4.19 -20.56
N VAL A 86 18.05 3.63 -19.51
CA VAL A 86 17.62 4.36 -18.32
C VAL A 86 18.83 5.05 -17.68
N LEU A 87 19.89 4.30 -17.37
CA LEU A 87 21.09 4.86 -16.72
C LEU A 87 21.85 5.89 -17.57
N GLN A 88 21.60 5.98 -18.88
CA GLN A 88 22.16 7.01 -19.76
C GLN A 88 21.43 8.36 -19.68
N ILE A 89 20.22 8.39 -19.10
CA ILE A 89 19.46 9.64 -18.97
C ILE A 89 20.22 10.60 -18.04
N PRO A 90 20.38 11.90 -18.41
CA PRO A 90 21.17 12.86 -17.64
C PRO A 90 20.78 12.99 -16.16
N LEU A 91 19.51 12.76 -15.83
CA LEU A 91 19.00 12.79 -14.46
C LEU A 91 19.63 11.69 -13.59
N TRP A 92 19.86 10.50 -14.14
CA TRP A 92 20.35 9.34 -13.39
C TRP A 92 21.82 9.04 -13.64
N SER A 93 22.37 9.39 -14.80
CA SER A 93 23.75 9.07 -15.17
C SER A 93 24.81 9.62 -14.22
N GLN A 94 24.49 10.74 -13.55
CA GLN A 94 25.37 11.35 -12.55
C GLN A 94 25.23 10.74 -11.16
N ARG A 95 24.07 10.15 -10.83
CA ARG A 95 23.70 9.77 -9.46
C ARG A 95 23.67 8.26 -9.24
N VAL A 96 23.44 7.49 -10.30
CA VAL A 96 23.29 6.03 -10.25
C VAL A 96 24.52 5.36 -10.87
N ILE A 97 25.16 4.50 -10.10
CA ILE A 97 26.38 3.80 -10.50
C ILE A 97 26.09 2.31 -10.46
N TYR A 98 26.21 1.64 -11.61
CA TYR A 98 26.04 0.20 -11.69
C TYR A 98 27.37 -0.52 -11.59
N LEU A 99 27.43 -1.49 -10.67
CA LEU A 99 28.55 -2.37 -10.41
C LEU A 99 28.11 -3.83 -10.61
N GLN A 100 28.72 -4.52 -11.58
CA GLN A 100 28.53 -5.95 -11.73
C GLN A 100 29.29 -6.69 -10.64
N GLY A 101 28.60 -7.40 -9.75
CA GLY A 101 29.20 -8.09 -8.62
C GLY A 101 28.15 -8.73 -7.71
N SER A 102 28.58 -9.62 -6.82
CA SER A 102 27.70 -10.29 -5.86
C SER A 102 27.97 -9.80 -4.44
N ALA A 103 26.92 -9.57 -3.67
CA ALA A 103 27.05 -9.21 -2.25
C ALA A 103 27.65 -10.34 -1.38
N LEU A 104 27.81 -11.55 -1.92
CA LEU A 104 28.47 -12.67 -1.22
C LEU A 104 30.00 -12.60 -1.27
N LYS A 105 30.57 -11.73 -2.13
CA LYS A 105 32.03 -11.61 -2.28
C LYS A 105 32.50 -10.31 -1.64
N ASP A 106 33.40 -10.42 -0.67
CA ASP A 106 33.97 -9.26 0.02
C ASP A 106 34.66 -8.26 -0.93
N GLN A 107 35.24 -8.75 -2.04
CA GLN A 107 35.85 -7.90 -3.07
C GLN A 107 34.83 -6.95 -3.70
N ASP A 108 33.62 -7.43 -3.96
CA ASP A 108 32.55 -6.65 -4.57
C ASP A 108 31.95 -5.66 -3.55
N LEU A 109 31.85 -6.07 -2.28
CA LEU A 109 31.46 -5.17 -1.18
C LEU A 109 32.48 -4.04 -0.97
N MET A 110 33.79 -4.36 -0.98
CA MET A 110 34.88 -3.38 -0.94
C MET A 110 34.85 -2.42 -2.12
N ARG A 111 34.36 -2.87 -3.28
CA ARG A 111 34.23 -2.08 -4.50
C ARG A 111 33.03 -1.13 -4.45
N ALA A 112 31.96 -1.54 -3.78
CA ALA A 112 30.78 -0.73 -3.50
C ALA A 112 30.95 0.21 -2.29
N LYS A 113 32.01 0.02 -1.47
CA LYS A 113 32.28 0.81 -0.26
C LYS A 113 31.11 0.78 0.72
N ILE A 114 30.62 -0.43 1.01
CA ILE A 114 29.47 -0.61 1.90
C ILE A 114 29.76 -0.24 3.36
N ASP A 115 31.04 -0.23 3.74
CA ASP A 115 31.56 0.25 5.03
C ASP A 115 31.25 1.73 5.27
N ASP A 116 31.39 2.56 4.23
CA ASP A 116 31.09 4.00 4.27
C ASP A 116 29.63 4.32 3.85
N ALA A 117 28.82 3.31 3.50
CA ALA A 117 27.45 3.53 2.99
C ALA A 117 26.46 3.88 4.11
N GLU A 118 25.54 4.81 3.83
CA GLU A 118 24.50 5.21 4.79
C GLU A 118 23.41 4.15 4.94
N ALA A 119 23.17 3.33 3.92
CA ALA A 119 22.19 2.25 3.94
C ALA A 119 22.51 1.18 2.89
N CYS A 120 22.15 -0.06 3.20
CA CYS A 120 22.15 -1.17 2.26
C CYS A 120 20.74 -1.75 2.10
N PHE A 121 20.26 -1.79 0.86
CA PHE A 121 19.00 -2.41 0.46
C PHE A 121 19.27 -3.75 -0.21
N ILE A 122 18.62 -4.82 0.28
CA ILE A 122 18.65 -6.14 -0.35
C ILE A 122 17.23 -6.48 -0.78
N LEU A 123 17.01 -6.59 -2.10
CA LEU A 123 15.71 -6.95 -2.66
C LEU A 123 15.73 -8.36 -3.24
N SER A 124 14.72 -9.16 -2.88
CA SER A 124 14.52 -10.52 -3.40
C SER A 124 13.92 -10.49 -4.82
N ASN A 125 14.22 -11.50 -5.62
CA ASN A 125 13.69 -11.63 -6.98
C ASN A 125 12.27 -12.22 -6.96
N ARG A 126 11.27 -11.38 -7.28
CA ARG A 126 9.85 -11.77 -7.33
C ARG A 126 9.50 -12.74 -8.46
N PHE A 127 10.35 -12.87 -9.47
CA PHE A 127 10.10 -13.62 -10.70
C PHE A 127 10.87 -14.94 -10.78
N GLU A 128 11.61 -15.30 -9.73
CA GLU A 128 12.26 -16.60 -9.65
C GLU A 128 11.19 -17.71 -9.58
N THR A 129 11.43 -18.83 -10.26
CA THR A 129 10.52 -19.99 -10.22
C THR A 129 10.46 -20.60 -8.82
N ASP A 130 11.62 -20.73 -8.18
CA ASP A 130 11.74 -21.17 -6.80
C ASP A 130 11.85 -19.96 -5.85
N ARG A 131 10.71 -19.60 -5.25
CA ARG A 131 10.63 -18.53 -4.25
C ARG A 131 11.44 -18.82 -2.99
N ILE A 132 11.60 -20.09 -2.60
CA ILE A 132 12.34 -20.47 -1.40
C ILE A 132 13.83 -20.29 -1.64
N ALA A 133 14.34 -20.74 -2.80
CA ALA A 133 15.74 -20.50 -3.18
C ALA A 133 16.07 -19.00 -3.27
N ALA A 134 15.17 -18.16 -3.78
CA ALA A 134 15.35 -16.71 -3.83
C ALA A 134 15.49 -16.09 -2.42
N ASP A 135 14.69 -16.54 -1.46
CA ASP A 135 14.79 -16.11 -0.06
C ASP A 135 16.09 -16.60 0.58
N HIS A 136 16.50 -17.85 0.35
CA HIS A 136 17.78 -18.36 0.87
C HIS A 136 18.97 -17.53 0.38
N GLN A 137 18.99 -17.13 -0.90
CA GLN A 137 20.01 -16.23 -1.42
C GLN A 137 19.98 -14.86 -0.73
N THR A 138 18.78 -14.34 -0.47
CA THR A 138 18.59 -13.05 0.21
C THR A 138 19.10 -13.10 1.65
N ILE A 139 18.81 -14.19 2.38
CA ILE A 139 19.32 -14.43 3.74
C ILE A 139 20.86 -14.46 3.73
N LEU A 140 21.46 -15.23 2.82
CA LEU A 140 22.93 -15.31 2.73
C LEU A 140 23.58 -13.95 2.42
N ARG A 141 22.95 -13.13 1.56
CA ARG A 141 23.44 -11.77 1.29
C ARG A 141 23.32 -10.87 2.52
N ALA A 142 22.23 -10.97 3.28
CA ALA A 142 22.04 -10.21 4.50
C ALA A 142 23.12 -10.55 5.54
N TRP A 143 23.46 -11.83 5.67
CA TRP A 143 24.55 -12.28 6.56
C TRP A 143 25.91 -11.75 6.07
N ALA A 144 26.24 -11.91 4.78
CA ALA A 144 27.51 -11.43 4.22
C ALA A 144 27.69 -9.91 4.41
N VAL A 145 26.63 -9.12 4.18
CA VAL A 145 26.67 -7.67 4.40
C VAL A 145 26.84 -7.33 5.88
N LYS A 146 26.12 -8.02 6.77
CA LYS A 146 26.20 -7.75 8.22
C LYS A 146 27.55 -8.13 8.81
N ASP A 147 28.14 -9.22 8.34
CA ASP A 147 29.46 -9.68 8.75
C ASP A 147 30.55 -8.71 8.28
N PHE A 148 30.41 -8.18 7.07
CA PHE A 148 31.37 -7.24 6.48
C PHE A 148 31.25 -5.81 7.04
N ALA A 149 30.03 -5.27 7.13
CA ALA A 149 29.74 -3.90 7.58
C ALA A 149 28.62 -3.89 8.63
N PRO A 150 28.93 -4.18 9.91
CA PRO A 150 27.92 -4.34 10.96
C PRO A 150 27.20 -3.02 11.32
N ASN A 151 27.83 -1.87 11.06
CA ASN A 151 27.31 -0.55 11.37
C ASN A 151 26.34 0.01 10.30
N CYS A 152 26.33 -0.58 9.10
CA CYS A 152 25.47 -0.12 8.01
C CYS A 152 24.02 -0.61 8.27
N PRO A 153 23.01 0.27 8.26
CA PRO A 153 21.63 -0.14 8.46
C PRO A 153 21.14 -0.96 7.27
N LEU A 154 20.54 -2.11 7.58
CA LEU A 154 20.18 -3.13 6.60
C LEU A 154 18.67 -3.20 6.38
N TYR A 155 18.26 -2.96 5.14
CA TYR A 155 16.87 -3.03 4.67
C TYR A 155 16.69 -4.27 3.78
N VAL A 156 15.89 -5.22 4.20
CA VAL A 156 15.75 -6.51 3.51
C VAL A 156 14.30 -6.79 3.13
N GLN A 157 14.07 -7.13 1.86
CA GLN A 157 12.79 -7.66 1.38
C GLN A 157 12.87 -9.19 1.29
N ILE A 158 11.90 -9.88 1.88
CA ILE A 158 11.76 -11.34 1.83
C ILE A 158 10.38 -11.75 1.32
N LEU A 159 10.28 -12.90 0.65
CA LEU A 159 9.03 -13.35 0.04
C LEU A 159 8.18 -14.12 1.05
N LYS A 160 8.72 -15.22 1.60
CA LYS A 160 8.00 -16.13 2.50
C LYS A 160 8.07 -15.69 3.96
N PRO A 161 6.99 -15.87 4.74
CA PRO A 161 6.96 -15.50 6.16
C PRO A 161 7.88 -16.38 7.03
N GLU A 162 8.06 -17.66 6.67
CA GLU A 162 8.93 -18.61 7.39
C GLU A 162 10.37 -18.14 7.49
N ASN A 163 10.86 -17.56 6.39
CA ASN A 163 12.24 -17.17 6.25
C ASN A 163 12.55 -15.84 6.99
N LYS A 164 11.51 -15.10 7.40
CA LYS A 164 11.64 -13.83 8.12
C LYS A 164 12.43 -13.96 9.42
N PHE A 165 12.31 -15.10 10.11
CA PHE A 165 13.02 -15.33 11.37
C PHE A 165 14.55 -15.26 11.20
N HIS A 166 15.08 -15.75 10.07
CA HIS A 166 16.52 -15.81 9.82
C HIS A 166 17.18 -14.44 9.61
N ILE A 167 16.39 -13.40 9.32
CA ILE A 167 16.86 -12.03 9.08
C ILE A 167 16.35 -11.04 10.12
N LYS A 168 15.88 -11.53 11.28
CA LYS A 168 15.37 -10.68 12.37
C LYS A 168 16.45 -9.75 12.97
N PHE A 169 17.73 -10.02 12.72
CA PHE A 169 18.84 -9.15 13.13
C PHE A 169 19.00 -7.90 12.25
N ALA A 170 18.36 -7.86 11.07
CA ALA A 170 18.38 -6.68 10.21
C ALA A 170 17.49 -5.58 10.80
N ASP A 171 17.84 -4.33 10.55
CA ASP A 171 17.16 -3.16 11.11
C ASP A 171 15.71 -3.06 10.62
N HIS A 172 15.49 -3.31 9.32
CA HIS A 172 14.17 -3.24 8.70
C HIS A 172 13.93 -4.43 7.75
N VAL A 173 12.85 -5.17 8.00
CA VAL A 173 12.47 -6.36 7.22
C VAL A 173 11.05 -6.20 6.69
N VAL A 174 10.89 -6.35 5.38
CA VAL A 174 9.58 -6.35 4.71
C VAL A 174 9.30 -7.75 4.16
N CYS A 175 8.21 -8.37 4.64
CA CYS A 175 7.77 -9.68 4.15
C CYS A 175 6.60 -9.54 3.16
N GLU A 176 6.82 -9.89 1.90
CA GLU A 176 5.84 -9.68 0.83
C GLU A 176 4.55 -10.47 1.04
N GLU A 177 4.63 -11.77 1.38
CA GLU A 177 3.41 -12.58 1.57
C GLU A 177 2.59 -12.14 2.79
N GLU A 178 3.22 -11.73 3.89
CA GLU A 178 2.49 -11.20 5.06
C GLU A 178 1.63 -9.98 4.66
N PHE A 179 2.24 -8.99 3.99
CA PHE A 179 1.53 -7.80 3.56
C PHE A 179 0.49 -8.10 2.49
N LYS A 180 0.82 -8.93 1.49
CA LYS A 180 -0.08 -9.31 0.40
C LYS A 180 -1.37 -9.93 0.96
N TYR A 181 -1.25 -10.95 1.80
CA TYR A 181 -2.41 -11.65 2.33
C TYR A 181 -3.18 -10.81 3.36
N ALA A 182 -2.50 -10.00 4.18
CA ALA A 182 -3.16 -9.08 5.09
C ALA A 182 -3.99 -8.01 4.34
N MET A 183 -3.47 -7.42 3.26
CA MET A 183 -4.22 -6.45 2.45
C MET A 183 -5.45 -7.07 1.78
N LEU A 184 -5.31 -8.28 1.23
CA LEU A 184 -6.43 -9.00 0.63
C LEU A 184 -7.50 -9.36 1.66
N ALA A 185 -7.10 -9.77 2.86
CA ALA A 185 -8.01 -10.05 3.95
C ALA A 185 -8.76 -8.78 4.40
N LEU A 186 -8.06 -7.67 4.58
CA LEU A 186 -8.69 -6.41 4.96
C LEU A 186 -9.66 -5.89 3.89
N ASN A 187 -9.40 -6.14 2.60
CA ASN A 187 -10.32 -5.83 1.52
C ASN A 187 -11.67 -6.56 1.62
N CYS A 188 -11.71 -7.76 2.24
CA CYS A 188 -12.96 -8.48 2.50
C CYS A 188 -13.82 -7.82 3.58
N VAL A 189 -13.24 -6.96 4.42
CA VAL A 189 -13.96 -6.26 5.48
C VAL A 189 -14.23 -4.81 5.12
N CYS A 190 -13.19 -4.10 4.69
CA CYS A 190 -13.27 -2.70 4.29
C CYS A 190 -12.90 -2.59 2.80
N PRO A 191 -13.77 -2.01 1.95
CA PRO A 191 -13.51 -1.94 0.52
C PRO A 191 -12.23 -1.15 0.22
N ALA A 192 -11.44 -1.64 -0.75
CA ALA A 192 -10.26 -0.96 -1.30
C ALA A 192 -9.19 -0.52 -0.29
N THR A 193 -9.05 -1.20 0.85
CA THR A 193 -7.99 -0.97 1.83
C THR A 193 -6.59 -1.06 1.21
N SER A 194 -6.39 -1.99 0.27
CA SER A 194 -5.13 -2.13 -0.48
C SER A 194 -4.76 -0.85 -1.23
N THR A 195 -5.75 -0.17 -1.84
CA THR A 195 -5.53 1.07 -2.59
C THR A 195 -5.16 2.19 -1.64
N LEU A 196 -5.86 2.32 -0.52
CA LEU A 196 -5.56 3.32 0.51
C LEU A 196 -4.11 3.20 1.00
N ILE A 197 -3.68 2.00 1.37
CA ILE A 197 -2.31 1.78 1.88
C ILE A 197 -1.28 2.04 0.79
N THR A 198 -1.53 1.59 -0.44
CA THR A 198 -0.64 1.82 -1.58
C THR A 198 -0.42 3.31 -1.84
N LEU A 199 -1.48 4.12 -1.83
CA LEU A 199 -1.40 5.55 -2.03
C LEU A 199 -0.65 6.27 -0.90
N LEU A 200 -0.81 5.83 0.35
CA LEU A 200 -0.13 6.44 1.50
C LEU A 200 1.37 6.16 1.55
N ILE A 201 1.82 5.05 0.96
CA ILE A 201 3.22 4.64 0.93
C ILE A 201 3.96 5.26 -0.26
N HIS A 202 3.27 5.50 -1.37
CA HIS A 202 3.87 6.15 -2.52
C HIS A 202 3.99 7.67 -2.32
N THR A 203 5.22 8.17 -2.36
CA THR A 203 5.46 9.60 -2.30
C THR A 203 5.02 10.24 -3.62
N SER A 204 3.91 10.98 -3.60
CA SER A 204 3.40 11.68 -4.77
C SER A 204 3.17 13.16 -4.45
N ARG A 205 3.86 14.03 -5.20
CA ARG A 205 3.55 15.46 -5.17
C ARG A 205 2.24 15.60 -5.92
N GLY A 206 1.18 16.08 -5.27
CA GLY A 206 -0.21 16.20 -5.76
C GLY A 206 -0.42 17.13 -6.96
N GLN A 207 0.46 17.02 -7.94
CA GLN A 207 0.40 17.67 -9.21
C GLN A 207 -0.68 16.94 -10.01
N ALA A 208 -1.92 17.41 -9.88
CA ALA A 208 -2.89 17.23 -10.94
C ALA A 208 -2.19 17.66 -12.22
N THR A 209 -2.02 16.73 -13.15
CA THR A 209 -1.47 17.01 -14.47
C THR A 209 -2.27 18.14 -15.10
N THR A 210 -1.80 19.38 -14.92
CA THR A 210 -2.10 20.46 -15.84
C THR A 210 -1.45 20.01 -17.14
N THR A 211 -2.28 19.49 -18.03
CA THR A 211 -2.00 19.22 -19.44
C THR A 211 -0.84 20.06 -19.96
N ASP A 212 0.27 19.39 -20.24
CA ASP A 212 1.27 19.67 -21.26
C ASP A 212 1.64 21.15 -21.53
N SER A 213 2.66 21.66 -20.85
CA SER A 213 3.51 22.75 -21.38
C SER A 213 4.67 22.22 -22.25
N PHE A 214 4.55 21.00 -22.80
CA PHE A 214 5.48 20.47 -23.81
C PHE A 214 4.76 19.61 -24.87
N ARG A 215 3.67 20.11 -25.46
CA ARG A 215 3.23 19.58 -26.77
C ARG A 215 4.05 20.21 -27.88
N GLN A 216 4.87 19.38 -28.52
CA GLN A 216 5.47 19.64 -29.81
C GLN A 216 4.40 20.15 -30.78
N ARG A 217 4.81 21.12 -31.63
CA ARG A 217 3.99 21.74 -32.68
C ARG A 217 3.11 20.70 -33.41
N PRO A 218 1.79 20.90 -33.51
CA PRO A 218 0.95 20.01 -34.30
C PRO A 218 1.19 20.23 -35.80
N SER A 219 1.39 19.14 -36.52
CA SER A 219 1.39 19.07 -37.97
C SER A 219 0.02 19.46 -38.57
N PRO A 220 -0.07 20.11 -39.74
CA PRO A 220 -1.31 20.76 -40.22
C PRO A 220 -2.45 19.84 -40.70
N TRP A 221 -2.35 18.52 -40.49
CA TRP A 221 -3.31 17.57 -41.05
C TRP A 221 -3.67 16.48 -40.02
N GLN A 222 -4.44 16.86 -39.01
CA GLN A 222 -5.25 15.89 -38.28
C GLN A 222 -6.67 16.40 -38.14
N ALA A 223 -7.56 15.61 -38.73
CA ALA A 223 -8.94 15.91 -39.02
C ALA A 223 -9.79 16.04 -37.75
N LEU A 224 -10.83 16.87 -37.89
CA LEU A 224 -11.98 17.02 -37.03
C LEU A 224 -12.45 15.70 -36.39
N SER A 225 -11.97 15.40 -35.20
CA SER A 225 -12.67 14.55 -34.23
C SER A 225 -13.25 15.48 -33.18
N ARG A 226 -14.55 15.69 -33.28
CA ARG A 226 -15.37 16.54 -32.42
C ARG A 226 -15.68 15.75 -31.15
N ASP A 227 -14.71 15.61 -30.26
CA ASP A 227 -14.93 15.30 -28.85
C ASP A 227 -14.13 16.31 -28.02
N ASN A 228 -14.86 17.07 -27.19
CA ASN A 228 -14.34 18.13 -26.33
C ASN A 228 -13.13 17.65 -25.50
N PRO A 229 -12.13 18.51 -25.21
CA PRO A 229 -11.24 18.28 -24.07
C PRO A 229 -12.05 18.62 -22.80
N THR A 230 -12.92 17.71 -22.37
CA THR A 230 -13.59 17.81 -21.08
C THR A 230 -12.51 17.75 -20.01
N SER A 231 -12.41 18.85 -19.26
CA SER A 231 -11.62 18.96 -18.05
C SER A 231 -11.80 17.71 -17.18
N PRO A 232 -10.76 17.15 -16.52
CA PRO A 232 -10.87 15.88 -15.81
C PRO A 232 -12.05 15.92 -14.86
N ASP A 233 -12.79 14.81 -14.80
CA ASP A 233 -13.99 14.67 -13.99
C ASP A 233 -13.74 15.16 -12.56
N GLN A 234 -14.75 15.77 -11.94
CA GLN A 234 -14.64 16.37 -10.61
C GLN A 234 -14.13 15.37 -9.54
N TRP A 235 -14.52 14.10 -9.67
CA TRP A 235 -14.04 13.03 -8.78
C TRP A 235 -12.55 12.74 -8.98
N GLN A 236 -12.07 12.75 -10.23
CA GLN A 236 -10.67 12.46 -10.56
C GLN A 236 -9.73 13.53 -9.98
N ARG A 237 -10.13 14.81 -10.04
CA ARG A 237 -9.34 15.89 -9.40
C ARG A 237 -9.26 15.73 -7.90
N SER A 238 -10.38 15.39 -7.27
CA SER A 238 -10.44 15.18 -5.82
C SER A 238 -9.60 13.97 -5.42
N TYR A 239 -9.68 12.88 -6.20
CA TYR A 239 -8.87 11.69 -6.02
C TYR A 239 -7.37 11.98 -6.17
N SER A 240 -6.94 12.63 -7.26
CA SER A 240 -5.54 12.99 -7.49
C SER A 240 -4.98 13.97 -6.45
N ARG A 241 -5.83 14.82 -5.86
CA ARG A 241 -5.43 15.68 -4.75
C ARG A 241 -5.21 14.87 -3.47
N CYS A 242 -6.11 13.96 -3.16
CA CYS A 242 -6.04 13.14 -1.94
C CYS A 242 -5.03 11.99 -2.04
N SER A 243 -4.64 11.56 -3.24
CA SER A 243 -3.59 10.56 -3.45
C SER A 243 -2.20 11.07 -3.06
N ALA A 244 -2.03 12.39 -2.94
CA ALA A 244 -0.80 13.03 -2.50
C ALA A 244 -0.62 13.05 -0.98
N ASN A 245 -1.56 12.48 -0.24
CA ASN A 245 -1.45 12.36 1.20
C ASN A 245 -0.38 11.33 1.57
N GLU A 246 0.53 11.73 2.43
CA GLU A 246 1.65 10.93 2.92
C GLU A 246 1.61 10.87 4.46
N ILE A 247 2.25 9.84 5.03
CA ILE A 247 2.38 9.68 6.48
C ILE A 247 3.66 10.36 6.95
N TYR A 248 3.54 11.29 7.90
CA TYR A 248 4.65 11.96 8.53
C TYR A 248 4.68 11.75 10.03
N HIS A 249 5.84 12.01 10.62
CA HIS A 249 6.03 12.04 12.07
C HIS A 249 6.67 13.36 12.49
N ILE A 250 6.30 13.86 13.68
CA ILE A 250 6.91 15.02 14.31
C ILE A 250 6.81 14.92 15.83
N ARG A 251 7.79 15.47 16.55
CA ARG A 251 7.68 15.62 18.01
C ARG A 251 6.72 16.75 18.36
N LEU A 252 5.89 16.55 19.37
CA LEU A 252 4.82 17.49 19.71
C LEU A 252 5.35 18.87 20.09
N SER A 253 6.47 18.93 20.84
CA SER A 253 7.13 20.20 21.21
C SER A 253 7.66 21.00 20.02
N GLU A 254 8.02 20.31 18.93
CA GLU A 254 8.55 20.93 17.70
C GLU A 254 7.43 21.30 16.72
N SER A 255 6.21 20.82 16.96
CA SER A 255 5.06 21.00 16.09
C SER A 255 4.32 22.31 16.37
N LYS A 256 4.04 23.05 15.29
CA LYS A 256 3.09 24.17 15.26
C LYS A 256 1.65 23.69 15.14
N PHE A 257 1.41 22.52 14.53
CA PHE A 257 0.09 21.91 14.45
C PHE A 257 -0.41 21.44 15.82
N PHE A 258 0.46 20.77 16.58
CA PHE A 258 0.07 20.06 17.80
C PHE A 258 0.56 20.71 19.10
N GLY A 259 1.50 21.66 19.04
CA GLY A 259 2.09 22.28 20.24
C GLY A 259 1.07 22.99 21.15
N GLU A 260 -0.01 23.55 20.59
CA GLU A 260 -1.10 24.18 21.36
C GLU A 260 -1.94 23.16 22.18
N TYR A 261 -1.80 21.86 21.89
CA TYR A 261 -2.60 20.79 22.50
C TYR A 261 -1.80 19.92 23.48
N GLU A 262 -0.66 20.39 23.96
CA GLU A 262 0.05 19.76 25.07
C GLU A 262 -0.87 19.64 26.31
N GLY A 263 -0.88 18.47 26.94
CA GLY A 263 -1.74 18.20 28.10
C GLY A 263 -3.23 17.99 27.77
N LYS A 264 -3.62 17.93 26.48
CA LYS A 264 -4.96 17.54 26.04
C LYS A 264 -5.01 16.07 25.65
N SER A 265 -6.23 15.53 25.54
CA SER A 265 -6.43 14.16 25.07
C SER A 265 -6.12 14.06 23.57
N PHE A 266 -5.69 12.88 23.13
CA PHE A 266 -5.44 12.59 21.71
C PHE A 266 -6.65 12.90 20.82
N THR A 267 -7.84 12.52 21.28
CA THR A 267 -9.11 12.74 20.55
C THR A 267 -9.42 14.21 20.35
N TYR A 268 -9.16 15.04 21.37
CA TYR A 268 -9.36 16.48 21.30
C TYR A 268 -8.40 17.11 20.29
N SER A 269 -7.10 16.76 20.37
CA SER A 269 -6.07 17.26 19.46
C SER A 269 -6.34 16.87 18.01
N SER A 270 -6.77 15.63 17.76
CA SER A 270 -7.08 15.14 16.41
C SER A 270 -8.24 15.93 15.77
N PHE A 271 -9.34 16.15 16.51
CA PHE A 271 -10.48 16.93 16.02
C PHE A 271 -10.10 18.38 15.68
N HIS A 272 -9.38 19.04 16.59
CA HIS A 272 -9.00 20.44 16.38
C HIS A 272 -7.92 20.62 15.31
N ALA A 273 -6.98 19.68 15.18
CA ALA A 273 -5.99 19.69 14.09
C ALA A 273 -6.65 19.53 12.72
N HIS A 274 -7.61 18.61 12.57
CA HIS A 274 -8.34 18.45 11.32
C HIS A 274 -9.20 19.68 11.00
N LYS A 275 -9.87 20.27 12.00
CA LYS A 275 -10.70 21.46 11.80
C LYS A 275 -9.89 22.72 11.45
N LYS A 276 -8.70 22.90 12.04
CA LYS A 276 -7.85 24.10 11.88
C LYS A 276 -6.93 23.99 10.66
N TYR A 277 -6.36 22.82 10.42
CA TYR A 277 -5.30 22.61 9.42
C TYR A 277 -5.65 21.56 8.35
N GLY A 278 -6.72 20.78 8.52
CA GLY A 278 -7.03 19.66 7.63
C GLY A 278 -6.08 18.46 7.80
N VAL A 279 -5.34 18.39 8.91
CA VAL A 279 -4.37 17.33 9.19
C VAL A 279 -5.02 16.23 10.02
N CYS A 280 -4.85 14.97 9.62
CA CYS A 280 -5.42 13.81 10.31
C CYS A 280 -4.36 13.10 11.17
N LEU A 281 -4.57 13.05 12.49
CA LEU A 281 -3.67 12.37 13.42
C LEU A 281 -4.04 10.87 13.52
N ILE A 282 -3.07 9.98 13.31
CA ILE A 282 -3.28 8.52 13.29
C ILE A 282 -2.83 7.87 14.60
N GLY A 283 -1.73 8.32 15.19
CA GLY A 283 -1.13 7.65 16.33
C GLY A 283 -0.02 8.44 17.02
N VAL A 284 0.45 7.89 18.14
CA VAL A 284 1.48 8.51 18.99
C VAL A 284 2.48 7.45 19.43
N CYS A 285 3.75 7.81 19.49
CA CYS A 285 4.81 7.04 20.14
C CYS A 285 5.40 7.86 21.29
N ARG A 286 5.46 7.28 22.48
CA ARG A 286 6.13 7.89 23.64
C ARG A 286 7.62 7.59 23.57
N GLU A 287 8.46 8.52 24.00
CA GLU A 287 9.91 8.29 24.06
C GLU A 287 10.28 7.07 24.93
N ASP A 288 9.55 6.86 26.02
CA ASP A 288 9.79 5.74 26.94
C ASP A 288 9.47 4.35 26.35
N LYS A 289 8.62 4.29 25.31
CA LYS A 289 8.15 3.04 24.70
C LYS A 289 8.27 3.13 23.20
N ALA A 290 9.14 2.32 22.61
CA ALA A 290 9.29 2.19 21.15
C ALA A 290 8.04 1.67 20.40
N ASN A 291 6.93 1.43 21.10
CA ASN A 291 5.69 0.94 20.51
C ASN A 291 4.84 2.12 20.02
N ILE A 292 4.46 2.06 18.74
CA ILE A 292 3.53 3.01 18.13
C ILE A 292 2.11 2.63 18.56
N LEU A 293 1.38 3.58 19.16
CA LEU A 293 -0.02 3.42 19.52
C LEU A 293 -0.89 4.04 18.43
N LEU A 294 -1.71 3.22 17.77
CA LEU A 294 -2.66 3.69 16.76
C LEU A 294 -3.99 4.06 17.43
N ASN A 295 -4.46 5.28 17.17
CA ASN A 295 -5.70 5.86 17.68
C ASN A 295 -5.95 5.59 19.18
N PRO A 296 -5.09 6.07 20.09
CA PRO A 296 -5.32 5.90 21.51
C PRO A 296 -6.60 6.64 21.97
N GLY A 297 -7.30 6.06 22.93
CA GLY A 297 -8.55 6.61 23.47
C GLY A 297 -8.37 7.92 24.25
N PRO A 298 -9.47 8.48 24.79
CA PRO A 298 -9.46 9.76 25.50
C PRO A 298 -8.62 9.75 26.78
N SER A 299 -8.30 8.56 27.32
CA SER A 299 -7.41 8.38 28.47
C SER A 299 -5.95 8.71 28.16
N HIS A 300 -5.56 8.76 26.88
CA HIS A 300 -4.22 9.13 26.47
C HIS A 300 -4.07 10.64 26.36
N ILE A 301 -3.26 11.20 27.26
CA ILE A 301 -2.89 12.62 27.29
C ILE A 301 -1.56 12.79 26.55
N MET A 302 -1.51 13.80 25.68
CA MET A 302 -0.33 14.10 24.87
C MET A 302 0.75 14.84 25.68
N SER A 303 1.99 14.38 25.56
CA SER A 303 3.19 15.00 26.15
C SER A 303 4.01 15.76 25.10
N SER A 304 4.81 16.75 25.50
CA SER A 304 5.73 17.51 24.64
C SER A 304 6.80 16.64 23.98
N SER A 305 7.21 15.55 24.64
CA SER A 305 8.18 14.58 24.13
C SER A 305 7.61 13.61 23.09
N ASP A 306 6.29 13.52 22.98
CA ASP A 306 5.65 12.46 22.20
C ASP A 306 5.80 12.70 20.69
N THR A 307 6.07 11.62 19.95
CA THR A 307 6.12 11.65 18.48
C THR A 307 4.74 11.35 17.92
N CYS A 308 4.17 12.31 17.20
CA CYS A 308 2.86 12.26 16.59
C CYS A 308 2.95 11.81 15.13
N PHE A 309 2.17 10.80 14.75
CA PHE A 309 2.05 10.33 13.37
C PHE A 309 0.77 10.88 12.74
N TYR A 310 0.90 11.59 11.63
CA TYR A 310 -0.22 12.26 10.97
C TYR A 310 -0.16 12.10 9.45
N ILE A 311 -1.32 12.26 8.80
CA ILE A 311 -1.47 12.27 7.34
C ILE A 311 -1.62 13.72 6.88
N ASN A 312 -0.82 14.11 5.90
CA ASN A 312 -0.98 15.37 5.20
C ASN A 312 -0.38 15.29 3.78
N ILE A 313 -0.71 16.23 2.91
CA ILE A 313 -0.14 16.34 1.57
C ILE A 313 1.33 16.77 1.60
N SER A 314 1.72 17.54 2.62
CA SER A 314 3.08 18.03 2.76
C SER A 314 3.53 17.97 4.21
N LYS A 315 4.82 17.68 4.40
CA LYS A 315 5.45 17.71 5.71
C LYS A 315 5.30 19.09 6.34
N GLU A 316 5.02 19.14 7.64
CA GLU A 316 4.83 20.38 8.39
C GLU A 316 5.94 21.42 8.16
N GLU A 317 7.21 20.99 8.20
CA GLU A 317 8.39 21.83 7.96
C GLU A 317 8.36 22.54 6.58
N ASN A 318 7.78 21.90 5.56
CA ASN A 318 7.68 22.42 4.21
C ASN A 318 6.40 23.25 4.00
N SER A 319 5.39 23.07 4.86
CA SER A 319 4.07 23.71 4.77
C SER A 319 4.04 25.17 5.29
N ALA A 320 5.20 25.78 5.58
CA ALA A 320 5.31 27.16 6.04
C ALA A 320 4.64 28.20 5.10
N PHE A 321 4.34 27.84 3.85
CA PHE A 321 3.55 28.65 2.92
C PHE A 321 2.06 28.73 3.28
N SER A 322 1.42 27.64 3.71
CA SER A 322 0.00 27.63 4.09
C SER A 322 -0.28 28.51 5.31
N PHE A 323 0.70 28.63 6.22
CA PHE A 323 0.63 29.52 7.38
C PHE A 323 0.71 31.00 7.00
N LYS A 324 1.54 31.37 6.01
CA LYS A 324 1.63 32.77 5.55
C LYS A 324 0.35 33.23 4.83
N GLU A 325 -0.31 32.34 4.09
CA GLU A 325 -1.63 32.63 3.50
C GLU A 325 -2.68 32.83 4.60
N HIS A 326 -2.69 31.98 5.63
CA HIS A 326 -3.61 32.12 6.77
C HIS A 326 -3.33 33.37 7.64
N GLU A 327 -2.07 33.73 7.87
CA GLU A 327 -1.68 34.95 8.60
C GLU A 327 -1.98 36.22 7.79
N ASN A 328 -1.79 36.21 6.47
CA ASN A 328 -2.17 37.33 5.61
C ASN A 328 -3.70 37.53 5.59
N MET A 329 -4.47 36.44 5.61
CA MET A 329 -5.94 36.50 5.69
C MET A 329 -6.45 37.01 7.05
N GLN A 330 -5.65 36.87 8.11
CA GLN A 330 -5.95 37.44 9.44
C GLN A 330 -5.46 38.89 9.61
N ARG A 331 -4.44 39.32 8.86
CA ARG A 331 -3.89 40.70 8.93
C ARG A 331 -4.61 41.71 8.04
N SER A 332 -5.28 41.28 6.97
CA SER A 332 -6.13 42.15 6.16
C SER A 332 -7.52 42.31 6.79
N GLY A 333 -7.72 43.37 7.57
CA GLY A 333 -9.03 43.78 8.05
C GLY A 333 -9.93 44.26 6.90
N GLU A 334 -11.07 43.59 6.74
CA GLU A 334 -12.27 43.89 5.91
C GLU A 334 -12.15 43.63 4.38
N ALA A 335 -13.13 43.03 3.67
CA ALA A 335 -14.57 42.90 3.90
C ALA A 335 -15.12 41.47 3.72
N LYS A 336 -16.16 41.12 4.49
CA LYS A 336 -16.96 39.91 4.33
C LYS A 336 -17.84 40.01 3.07
N SER A 337 -17.56 39.19 2.06
CA SER A 337 -18.47 38.80 0.96
C SER A 337 -17.81 37.65 0.20
N ALA A 338 -18.38 36.48 -0.10
CA ALA A 338 -19.66 35.87 0.22
C ALA A 338 -19.42 34.36 0.39
N TYR A 339 -19.40 33.88 1.63
CA TYR A 339 -19.80 32.51 1.95
C TYR A 339 -21.00 32.65 2.87
N HIS A 340 -22.18 32.84 2.26
CA HIS A 340 -23.43 32.71 2.98
C HIS A 340 -24.25 31.58 2.36
N GLY A 341 -24.64 30.64 3.22
CA GLY A 341 -25.10 29.29 2.89
C GLY A 341 -24.00 28.31 3.34
N LEU A 342 -23.81 28.04 4.63
CA LEU A 342 -24.66 27.14 5.42
C LEU A 342 -24.53 27.43 6.93
N THR A 343 -24.95 28.61 7.39
CA THR A 343 -25.10 28.91 8.83
C THR A 343 -26.56 29.17 9.19
N ARG A 344 -27.39 28.17 8.96
CA ARG A 344 -28.62 27.89 9.71
C ARG A 344 -29.10 26.50 9.31
N LEU A 345 -28.49 25.48 9.90
CA LEU A 345 -29.13 24.17 9.97
C LEU A 345 -29.77 24.06 11.36
N PRO A 346 -31.04 23.63 11.44
CA PRO A 346 -31.73 23.45 12.70
C PRO A 346 -31.00 22.41 13.54
N VAL A 347 -31.20 22.50 14.86
CA VAL A 347 -30.61 21.64 15.89
C VAL A 347 -31.16 20.20 15.75
N HIS A 348 -30.75 19.50 14.68
CA HIS A 348 -30.91 18.06 14.42
C HIS A 348 -30.07 17.69 13.18
N SER A 349 -28.76 17.54 13.33
CA SER A 349 -27.91 16.71 12.46
C SER A 349 -26.50 16.58 13.07
N ILE A 350 -26.43 15.98 14.26
CA ILE A 350 -25.22 15.29 14.71
C ILE A 350 -25.44 13.84 14.30
N ILE A 351 -24.41 13.18 13.79
CA ILE A 351 -24.37 11.81 13.21
C ILE A 351 -24.61 11.77 11.69
N ALA A 352 -23.50 11.82 10.95
CA ALA A 352 -23.35 11.19 9.65
C ALA A 352 -21.87 10.86 9.44
N SER A 353 -21.34 9.98 10.30
CA SER A 353 -20.44 8.94 9.80
C SER A 353 -21.32 7.86 9.20
N MET A 354 -20.83 7.19 8.16
CA MET A 354 -21.41 6.02 7.47
C MET A 354 -22.41 6.34 6.37
N GLY A 355 -22.24 5.64 5.24
CA GLY A 355 -23.28 5.45 4.24
C GLY A 355 -23.01 6.16 2.92
N THR A 356 -22.49 5.40 1.96
CA THR A 356 -22.84 5.53 0.54
C THR A 356 -24.28 5.97 0.35
N VAL A 357 -24.50 7.08 -0.37
CA VAL A 357 -25.76 7.30 -1.07
C VAL A 357 -25.45 7.90 -2.43
N ALA A 358 -25.69 7.11 -3.47
CA ALA A 358 -25.85 7.57 -4.83
C ALA A 358 -27.02 8.58 -4.86
N ILE A 359 -26.79 9.76 -5.42
CA ILE A 359 -27.89 10.67 -5.76
C ILE A 359 -28.32 10.30 -7.18
N ASP A 360 -29.38 9.50 -7.27
CA ASP A 360 -30.23 9.45 -8.44
C ASP A 360 -31.22 10.61 -8.34
N LEU A 361 -31.24 11.49 -9.34
CA LEU A 361 -32.02 12.71 -9.35
C LEU A 361 -33.05 12.61 -10.47
N GLN A 362 -34.26 12.15 -10.16
CA GLN A 362 -35.40 12.32 -11.05
C GLN A 362 -36.60 12.96 -10.34
N GLY A 363 -37.05 14.06 -10.92
CA GLY A 363 -38.47 14.39 -10.99
C GLY A 363 -38.93 15.65 -10.27
N SER A 364 -38.86 16.80 -10.95
CA SER A 364 -39.82 17.89 -10.75
C SER A 364 -40.58 18.16 -12.06
N ARG A 365 -41.88 17.86 -12.06
CA ARG A 365 -42.86 18.15 -13.12
C ARG A 365 -43.14 19.66 -13.25
N SER A 366 -43.40 20.13 -14.47
CA SER A 366 -44.59 20.90 -14.93
C SER A 366 -44.35 21.46 -16.37
N PRO A 367 -45.33 22.06 -17.09
CA PRO A 367 -46.26 21.35 -17.99
C PRO A 367 -46.37 21.93 -19.44
N GLU A 368 -47.23 21.29 -20.26
CA GLU A 368 -47.88 21.77 -21.52
C GLU A 368 -47.10 21.90 -22.85
N HIS A 369 -47.45 21.09 -23.87
CA HIS A 369 -48.32 21.45 -25.03
C HIS A 369 -48.16 20.48 -26.25
N THR A 370 -49.31 19.92 -26.69
CA THR A 370 -49.79 19.53 -28.06
C THR A 370 -48.80 19.28 -29.23
N ASP A 371 -48.78 18.06 -29.80
CA ASP A 371 -49.55 17.64 -31.00
C ASP A 371 -49.04 16.34 -31.68
N GLY A 372 -50.00 15.49 -32.10
CA GLY A 372 -50.00 14.82 -33.43
C GLY A 372 -49.40 13.42 -33.63
N ASN A 373 -50.30 12.42 -33.77
CA ASN A 373 -50.36 11.33 -34.79
C ASN A 373 -49.13 10.42 -35.08
N MET A 374 -49.20 9.16 -35.50
CA MET A 374 -50.15 8.05 -35.61
C MET A 374 -49.35 6.90 -36.30
N LEU A 375 -49.70 5.63 -36.07
CA LEU A 375 -49.44 4.43 -36.92
C LEU A 375 -48.14 3.60 -36.76
N SER A 376 -48.35 2.34 -36.38
CA SER A 376 -47.63 1.10 -36.76
C SER A 376 -48.43 0.36 -37.87
N PRO A 377 -48.08 -0.83 -38.43
CA PRO A 377 -46.89 -1.73 -38.48
C PRO A 377 -46.59 -2.19 -39.97
N PRO A 378 -46.11 -3.40 -40.40
CA PRO A 378 -45.46 -4.59 -39.76
C PRO A 378 -44.25 -5.26 -40.52
N ALA A 379 -43.67 -6.29 -39.86
CA ALA A 379 -43.08 -7.56 -40.37
C ALA A 379 -41.59 -7.71 -40.85
N ASP A 380 -40.95 -8.72 -40.24
CA ASP A 380 -39.64 -9.42 -40.40
C ASP A 380 -39.28 -9.97 -41.82
N PRO A 381 -38.12 -10.64 -42.10
CA PRO A 381 -36.98 -11.08 -41.25
C PRO A 381 -35.55 -10.84 -41.83
N THR A 382 -34.50 -11.01 -41.00
CA THR A 382 -33.26 -11.83 -41.24
C THR A 382 -32.00 -11.33 -40.50
N HIS A 383 -31.46 -12.22 -39.64
CA HIS A 383 -30.08 -12.37 -39.15
C HIS A 383 -29.22 -11.14 -38.75
N LYS A 384 -28.89 -11.05 -37.44
CA LYS A 384 -27.50 -10.88 -36.93
C LYS A 384 -27.38 -11.04 -35.40
N ARG A 385 -26.41 -11.87 -34.99
CA ARG A 385 -25.61 -11.91 -33.73
C ARG A 385 -26.28 -11.48 -32.41
N LYS A 386 -26.58 -12.46 -31.55
CA LYS A 386 -26.89 -12.28 -30.13
C LYS A 386 -25.61 -11.96 -29.33
N HIS A 387 -25.59 -10.81 -28.66
CA HIS A 387 -24.80 -10.57 -27.45
C HIS A 387 -25.74 -10.85 -26.26
N SER A 388 -25.33 -11.69 -25.32
CA SER A 388 -26.10 -11.95 -24.09
C SER A 388 -25.79 -10.88 -23.06
N ILE A 389 -26.83 -10.25 -22.51
CA ILE A 389 -27.07 -9.95 -21.08
C ILE A 389 -28.41 -9.19 -21.08
N ASP A 390 -29.45 -9.83 -20.54
CA ASP A 390 -30.76 -9.22 -20.32
C ASP A 390 -30.73 -8.33 -19.06
N PRO A 391 -31.49 -7.22 -19.02
CA PRO A 391 -31.63 -6.37 -17.84
C PRO A 391 -32.53 -7.03 -16.79
N VAL A 392 -32.10 -6.96 -15.52
CA VAL A 392 -32.78 -7.53 -14.35
C VAL A 392 -33.98 -6.66 -13.97
N PRO A 393 -35.17 -7.22 -13.66
CA PRO A 393 -36.35 -6.43 -13.30
C PRO A 393 -36.28 -5.84 -11.89
N ASP A 394 -36.71 -4.57 -11.77
CA ASP A 394 -36.95 -3.88 -10.50
C ASP A 394 -38.22 -4.42 -9.81
N LEU A 395 -38.09 -4.84 -8.54
CA LEU A 395 -39.20 -5.09 -7.63
C LEU A 395 -39.11 -4.11 -6.46
N ILE A 396 -40.16 -3.28 -6.36
CA ILE A 396 -40.40 -2.28 -5.34
C ILE A 396 -41.22 -2.89 -4.19
N ASP A 397 -40.85 -2.47 -2.98
CA ASP A 397 -41.55 -2.38 -1.68
C ASP A 397 -41.90 -3.62 -0.81
N GLY A 398 -41.50 -3.46 0.45
CA GLY A 398 -41.92 -4.23 1.63
C GLY A 398 -41.37 -3.57 2.91
N ASP A 399 -42.04 -2.51 3.38
CA ASP A 399 -41.77 -1.77 4.62
C ASP A 399 -41.66 -2.66 5.87
N THR A 400 -40.60 -2.46 6.67
CA THR A 400 -40.65 -2.67 8.13
C THR A 400 -39.75 -1.66 8.86
N ASN A 401 -40.37 -0.61 9.40
CA ASN A 401 -39.76 0.31 10.35
C ASN A 401 -39.44 -0.41 11.67
N THR A 402 -38.17 -0.44 12.07
CA THR A 402 -37.79 -0.57 13.49
C THR A 402 -36.76 0.51 13.83
N THR A 403 -37.20 1.41 14.69
CA THR A 403 -36.46 2.53 15.28
C THR A 403 -35.28 2.01 16.11
N PHE A 404 -34.05 2.28 15.67
CA PHE A 404 -32.83 2.01 16.45
C PHE A 404 -32.48 3.24 17.30
N ASP A 405 -32.47 3.03 18.62
CA ASP A 405 -32.11 4.02 19.64
C ASP A 405 -30.58 4.10 19.76
N LEU A 406 -30.03 5.31 19.62
CA LEU A 406 -28.65 5.58 19.20
C LEU A 406 -27.85 6.29 20.31
N LEU A 407 -27.79 5.73 21.52
CA LEU A 407 -26.93 6.20 22.62
C LEU A 407 -26.45 5.07 23.56
N SER A 408 -26.16 3.87 23.07
CA SER A 408 -25.43 2.86 23.86
C SER A 408 -23.95 2.84 23.48
N ASP A 409 -23.14 3.18 24.48
CA ASP A 409 -21.68 3.09 24.52
C ASP A 409 -21.25 1.62 24.39
N GLN A 410 -20.74 1.20 23.24
CA GLN A 410 -20.29 -0.19 23.02
C GLN A 410 -18.88 -0.46 23.59
N SER A 411 -18.57 0.09 24.77
CA SER A 411 -17.28 -0.10 25.43
C SER A 411 -17.33 -0.85 26.77
N GLU A 412 -18.50 -1.33 27.20
CA GLU A 412 -18.61 -2.24 28.35
C GLU A 412 -19.57 -3.39 28.02
N ASP A 413 -19.01 -4.55 27.67
CA ASP A 413 -19.74 -5.82 27.71
C ASP A 413 -18.81 -6.91 28.27
N GLU A 414 -18.24 -6.59 29.43
CA GLU A 414 -18.07 -7.59 30.49
C GLU A 414 -19.22 -7.32 31.47
N THR A 415 -20.05 -8.32 31.77
CA THR A 415 -21.25 -8.29 32.62
C THR A 415 -22.59 -7.90 31.97
N SER A 416 -23.06 -8.71 31.02
CA SER A 416 -24.50 -8.92 30.84
C SER A 416 -24.81 -10.43 30.91
N GLN A 417 -25.26 -10.85 32.09
CA GLN A 417 -25.91 -12.14 32.30
C GLN A 417 -27.29 -12.10 31.63
N SER A 418 -27.39 -12.51 30.35
CA SER A 418 -28.65 -13.00 29.75
C SER A 418 -28.46 -13.42 28.28
N ASP A 419 -27.61 -14.42 28.03
CA ASP A 419 -27.50 -15.08 26.72
C ASP A 419 -27.77 -16.60 26.83
N ASP A 420 -28.60 -16.99 27.79
CA ASP A 420 -29.06 -18.37 28.01
C ASP A 420 -30.31 -18.71 27.19
N GLU A 421 -30.39 -18.30 25.92
CA GLU A 421 -31.46 -18.81 25.03
C GLU A 421 -31.14 -18.68 23.53
N LEU A 422 -30.00 -19.20 23.08
CA LEU A 422 -29.86 -19.63 21.69
C LEU A 422 -28.83 -20.75 21.50
N GLY A 423 -29.26 -22.00 21.72
CA GLY A 423 -28.74 -23.20 21.05
C GLY A 423 -27.22 -23.40 21.04
N SER A 424 -26.71 -24.04 22.08
CA SER A 424 -25.51 -24.88 22.11
C SER A 424 -25.21 -25.54 20.75
N TYR A 425 -24.18 -25.08 20.01
CA TYR A 425 -23.29 -25.85 19.12
C TYR A 425 -22.25 -24.89 18.49
N ASN A 426 -21.32 -24.40 19.31
CA ASN A 426 -19.97 -23.86 19.01
C ASN A 426 -19.66 -22.63 19.88
N ASP A 427 -19.41 -22.85 21.16
CA ASP A 427 -18.88 -21.81 22.03
C ASP A 427 -17.48 -21.41 21.56
N TRP A 428 -17.38 -20.21 20.97
CA TRP A 428 -16.10 -19.64 20.59
C TRP A 428 -15.41 -19.05 21.81
N VAL A 429 -14.15 -19.45 22.00
CA VAL A 429 -13.28 -18.96 23.08
C VAL A 429 -12.28 -17.98 22.48
N LYS A 430 -12.12 -16.82 23.11
CA LYS A 430 -11.06 -15.87 22.75
C LYS A 430 -9.72 -16.45 23.19
N GLY A 431 -8.79 -16.64 22.27
CA GLY A 431 -7.48 -17.19 22.60
C GLY A 431 -6.47 -17.01 21.48
N TYR A 432 -5.21 -17.34 21.78
CA TYR A 432 -4.15 -17.38 20.77
C TYR A 432 -4.17 -18.74 20.06
N PRO A 433 -4.11 -18.77 18.72
CA PRO A 433 -4.01 -20.01 17.97
C PRO A 433 -2.85 -20.87 18.51
N SER A 434 -3.14 -22.11 18.89
CA SER A 434 -2.15 -23.00 19.52
C SER A 434 -1.00 -23.36 18.58
N ASN A 435 -1.28 -23.42 17.27
CA ASN A 435 -0.34 -23.83 16.24
C ASN A 435 -0.05 -22.65 15.34
N THR A 436 1.12 -22.06 15.50
CA THR A 436 1.66 -21.05 14.57
C THR A 436 2.43 -21.75 13.46
N PRO A 437 2.09 -21.57 12.18
CA PRO A 437 2.70 -22.33 11.09
C PRO A 437 4.16 -21.99 10.82
N TYR A 438 4.63 -20.83 11.29
CA TYR A 438 6.01 -20.39 11.14
C TYR A 438 6.50 -19.61 12.37
N ILE A 439 7.82 -19.56 12.54
CA ILE A 439 8.47 -18.87 13.66
C ILE A 439 8.46 -17.37 13.39
N GLY A 440 8.06 -16.57 14.39
CA GLY A 440 8.00 -15.11 14.26
C GLY A 440 6.66 -14.56 13.78
N SER A 441 5.61 -15.40 13.72
CA SER A 441 4.23 -14.93 13.55
C SER A 441 3.81 -14.01 14.70
N SER A 442 3.06 -12.96 14.41
CA SER A 442 2.50 -12.09 15.45
C SER A 442 1.33 -12.80 16.16
N PRO A 443 1.41 -13.01 17.49
CA PRO A 443 0.30 -13.61 18.23
C PRO A 443 -0.86 -12.62 18.27
N THR A 444 -1.99 -13.03 17.73
CA THR A 444 -3.23 -12.26 17.70
C THR A 444 -4.31 -13.07 18.40
N LEU A 445 -5.11 -12.38 19.23
CA LEU A 445 -6.27 -13.00 19.86
C LEU A 445 -7.33 -13.21 18.78
N CYS A 446 -7.77 -14.45 18.63
CA CYS A 446 -8.77 -14.86 17.65
C CYS A 446 -9.95 -15.56 18.33
N HIS A 447 -11.08 -15.62 17.62
CA HIS A 447 -12.21 -16.45 18.00
C HIS A 447 -11.89 -17.91 17.64
N LEU A 448 -11.53 -18.71 18.65
CA LEU A 448 -11.15 -20.12 18.49
C LEU A 448 -12.32 -21.05 18.84
N LEU A 449 -12.31 -22.24 18.25
CA LEU A 449 -13.21 -23.32 18.66
C LEU A 449 -12.70 -23.94 19.98
N GLN A 450 -13.61 -24.23 20.91
CA GLN A 450 -13.28 -24.87 22.18
C GLN A 450 -12.66 -26.27 21.99
N GLN A 451 -13.13 -27.02 20.98
CA GLN A 451 -12.55 -28.31 20.56
C GLN A 451 -11.92 -28.19 19.18
N LYS A 452 -10.75 -28.81 19.00
CA LYS A 452 -10.06 -28.83 17.71
C LYS A 452 -10.88 -29.63 16.69
N SER A 453 -11.22 -29.00 15.57
CA SER A 453 -11.93 -29.67 14.48
C SER A 453 -11.03 -30.73 13.82
N PRO A 454 -11.57 -31.92 13.51
CA PRO A 454 -10.81 -32.95 12.81
C PRO A 454 -10.63 -32.58 11.34
N TYR A 455 -9.53 -33.02 10.72
CA TYR A 455 -9.18 -32.69 9.33
C TYR A 455 -10.27 -33.08 8.31
N CYS A 456 -11.06 -34.12 8.59
CA CYS A 456 -12.15 -34.55 7.73
C CYS A 456 -13.29 -33.51 7.62
N CYS A 457 -13.50 -32.66 8.65
CA CYS A 457 -14.53 -31.63 8.64
C CYS A 457 -14.11 -30.34 7.93
N LEU A 458 -12.82 -30.18 7.62
CA LEU A 458 -12.34 -29.01 6.87
C LEU A 458 -12.57 -29.16 5.36
N ARG A 459 -12.70 -30.40 4.87
CA ARG A 459 -12.92 -30.69 3.45
C ARG A 459 -14.42 -30.70 3.16
N LEU A 460 -14.85 -29.86 2.23
CA LEU A 460 -16.25 -29.78 1.82
C LEU A 460 -16.62 -30.85 0.77
N ASP A 461 -15.69 -31.16 -0.14
CA ASP A 461 -15.88 -32.10 -1.26
C ASP A 461 -16.24 -33.55 -0.85
N LYS A 462 -15.92 -33.95 0.39
CA LYS A 462 -16.26 -35.30 0.88
C LYS A 462 -17.05 -35.19 2.17
N SER A 463 -18.22 -35.81 2.17
CA SER A 463 -19.01 -35.98 3.39
C SER A 463 -18.23 -36.80 4.43
N CYS A 464 -18.35 -36.43 5.71
CA CYS A 464 -17.74 -37.14 6.82
C CYS A 464 -18.80 -37.57 7.83
N HIS A 465 -18.47 -38.50 8.73
CA HIS A 465 -19.43 -38.97 9.75
C HIS A 465 -19.92 -37.85 10.70
N HIS A 466 -19.19 -36.73 10.79
CA HIS A 466 -19.57 -35.58 11.61
C HIS A 466 -20.54 -34.62 10.87
N PHE A 467 -20.33 -34.43 9.56
CA PHE A 467 -21.13 -33.52 8.72
C PHE A 467 -21.39 -34.19 7.36
N PRO A 468 -22.63 -34.66 7.11
CA PRO A 468 -22.99 -35.37 5.87
C PRO A 468 -23.40 -34.39 4.76
N TYR A 469 -22.58 -33.35 4.52
CA TYR A 469 -22.85 -32.33 3.52
C TYR A 469 -21.70 -32.28 2.50
N GLU A 470 -22.04 -32.40 1.22
CA GLU A 470 -21.07 -32.34 0.10
C GLU A 470 -20.98 -30.93 -0.50
N ASP A 471 -22.09 -30.18 -0.48
CA ASP A 471 -22.13 -28.81 -0.98
C ASP A 471 -22.01 -27.78 0.14
N ALA A 472 -21.23 -26.73 -0.11
CA ALA A 472 -21.14 -25.57 0.78
C ALA A 472 -22.52 -24.92 1.05
N ARG A 473 -23.46 -25.03 0.12
CA ARG A 473 -24.83 -24.52 0.27
C ARG A 473 -25.62 -25.27 1.34
N ALA A 474 -25.36 -26.57 1.52
CA ALA A 474 -26.07 -27.40 2.48
C ALA A 474 -25.70 -27.06 3.93
N TYR A 475 -24.56 -26.38 4.16
CA TYR A 475 -24.16 -25.88 5.48
C TYR A 475 -24.99 -24.69 5.96
N GLY A 476 -25.79 -24.04 5.08
CA GLY A 476 -26.72 -22.99 5.49
C GLY A 476 -26.04 -21.77 6.12
N PHE A 477 -24.91 -21.32 5.57
CA PHE A 477 -24.17 -20.17 6.09
C PHE A 477 -25.04 -18.90 6.13
N ARG A 478 -25.06 -18.22 7.28
CA ARG A 478 -25.91 -17.03 7.52
C ARG A 478 -25.37 -15.75 6.88
N SER A 479 -24.04 -15.61 6.81
CA SER A 479 -23.35 -14.43 6.28
C SER A 479 -22.73 -14.72 4.91
N ALA A 480 -22.40 -13.65 4.19
CA ALA A 480 -21.77 -13.75 2.87
C ALA A 480 -20.45 -14.53 2.93
N LEU A 481 -20.24 -15.38 1.93
CA LEU A 481 -19.08 -16.26 1.83
C LEU A 481 -17.88 -15.54 1.22
N VAL A 482 -16.70 -15.76 1.79
CA VAL A 482 -15.42 -15.33 1.21
C VAL A 482 -14.76 -16.57 0.60
N ILE A 483 -14.49 -16.51 -0.70
CA ILE A 483 -13.79 -17.58 -1.43
C ILE A 483 -12.40 -17.08 -1.81
N VAL A 484 -11.37 -17.87 -1.46
CA VAL A 484 -9.98 -17.57 -1.80
C VAL A 484 -9.46 -18.69 -2.69
N SER A 485 -8.89 -18.33 -3.84
CA SER A 485 -8.22 -19.26 -4.74
C SER A 485 -6.71 -19.14 -4.60
N ALA A 486 -6.02 -20.25 -4.42
CA ALA A 486 -4.55 -20.31 -4.34
C ALA A 486 -4.01 -21.63 -4.91
N GLU A 487 -2.77 -21.61 -5.39
CA GLU A 487 -2.10 -22.80 -5.96
C GLU A 487 -1.83 -23.89 -4.90
N SER A 488 -1.45 -23.50 -3.68
CA SER A 488 -1.17 -24.40 -2.56
C SER A 488 -1.49 -23.76 -1.21
N ALA A 489 -1.73 -24.58 -0.19
CA ALA A 489 -1.95 -24.15 1.18
C ALA A 489 -0.64 -23.68 1.86
N GLY A 490 -0.11 -22.53 1.44
CA GLY A 490 1.10 -21.96 2.03
C GLY A 490 0.86 -21.23 3.35
N ASN A 491 1.94 -21.06 4.13
CA ASN A 491 1.91 -20.33 5.41
C ASN A 491 1.46 -18.88 5.29
N GLY A 492 1.53 -18.26 4.12
CA GLY A 492 0.95 -16.96 3.85
C GLY A 492 -0.58 -16.90 4.04
N LEU A 493 -1.31 -17.98 3.75
CA LEU A 493 -2.78 -18.02 3.93
C LEU A 493 -3.19 -17.95 5.41
N TYR A 494 -2.32 -18.37 6.33
CA TYR A 494 -2.55 -18.15 7.76
C TYR A 494 -2.69 -16.65 8.07
N ASN A 495 -1.86 -15.81 7.45
CA ASN A 495 -1.90 -14.36 7.60
C ASN A 495 -3.09 -13.70 6.89
N PHE A 496 -3.77 -14.43 5.99
CA PHE A 496 -5.07 -14.02 5.45
C PHE A 496 -6.19 -14.25 6.47
N ILE A 497 -6.19 -15.40 7.15
CA ILE A 497 -7.29 -15.81 8.05
C ILE A 497 -7.25 -15.05 9.37
N VAL A 498 -6.06 -14.84 9.93
CA VAL A 498 -5.84 -14.17 11.22
C VAL A 498 -6.62 -12.85 11.36
N PRO A 499 -6.44 -11.84 10.50
CA PRO A 499 -7.13 -10.55 10.63
C PRO A 499 -8.67 -10.65 10.44
N LEU A 500 -9.16 -11.69 9.77
CA LEU A 500 -10.59 -11.97 9.58
C LEU A 500 -11.24 -12.66 10.78
N ARG A 501 -10.44 -13.22 11.70
CA ARG A 501 -10.91 -13.96 12.88
C ARG A 501 -10.48 -13.32 14.20
N ALA A 502 -9.93 -12.11 14.14
CA ALA A 502 -9.43 -11.39 15.30
C ALA A 502 -10.53 -11.02 16.30
N TYR A 503 -10.15 -10.88 17.58
CA TYR A 503 -11.07 -10.65 18.70
C TYR A 503 -11.89 -9.35 18.60
N TYR A 504 -11.35 -8.33 17.94
CA TYR A 504 -11.99 -7.03 17.75
C TYR A 504 -13.11 -7.06 16.69
N ARG A 505 -13.32 -8.21 16.04
CA ARG A 505 -14.46 -8.44 15.15
C ARG A 505 -15.66 -8.97 15.93
N ALA A 506 -16.83 -8.42 15.65
CA ALA A 506 -18.08 -8.91 16.22
C ALA A 506 -18.38 -10.33 15.74
N LYS A 507 -18.86 -11.20 16.64
CA LYS A 507 -19.14 -12.61 16.31
C LYS A 507 -20.18 -12.77 15.19
N LYS A 508 -21.16 -11.86 15.12
CA LYS A 508 -22.23 -11.85 14.12
C LYS A 508 -21.73 -11.46 12.71
N GLU A 509 -20.61 -10.75 12.62
CA GLU A 509 -20.04 -10.25 11.35
C GLU A 509 -19.03 -11.21 10.73
N LEU A 510 -18.73 -12.35 11.38
CA LEU A 510 -17.77 -13.30 10.83
C LEU A 510 -18.33 -13.94 9.56
N SER A 511 -17.64 -13.71 8.44
CA SER A 511 -17.91 -14.35 7.16
C SER A 511 -17.21 -15.71 7.06
N PRO A 512 -17.86 -16.81 6.66
CA PRO A 512 -17.20 -18.08 6.43
C PRO A 512 -16.21 -17.96 5.26
N ILE A 513 -15.08 -18.66 5.39
CA ILE A 513 -13.98 -18.62 4.41
C ILE A 513 -13.86 -20.00 3.79
N ILE A 514 -13.91 -20.07 2.46
CA ILE A 514 -13.68 -21.29 1.68
C ILE A 514 -12.37 -21.11 0.91
N LEU A 515 -11.42 -22.03 1.14
CA LEU A 515 -10.16 -22.08 0.41
C LEU A 515 -10.30 -23.06 -0.75
N LEU A 516 -10.23 -22.53 -1.97
CA LEU A 516 -10.15 -23.30 -3.20
C LEU A 516 -8.67 -23.47 -3.54
N LEU A 517 -8.19 -24.71 -3.48
CA LEU A 517 -6.78 -25.03 -3.69
C LEU A 517 -6.63 -25.91 -4.93
N GLU A 518 -5.64 -25.60 -5.77
CA GLU A 518 -5.30 -26.44 -6.93
C GLU A 518 -4.58 -27.71 -6.48
N ASN A 519 -3.61 -27.55 -5.57
CA ASN A 519 -2.90 -28.66 -4.94
C ASN A 519 -3.42 -28.91 -3.52
N PRO A 520 -3.60 -30.19 -3.12
CA PRO A 520 -4.16 -30.57 -1.83
C PRO A 520 -3.27 -30.22 -0.63
#